data_AF-A0A7N0TEH3-F1
#
_entry.id   AF-A0A7N0TEH3-F1
#
_cell.length_a   1.000
_cell.length_b   1.000
_cell.length_c   1.000
_cell.angle_alpha   90.00
_cell.angle_beta   90.00
_cell.angle_gamma   90.00
#
_symmetry.space_group_name_H-M   'P 1'
#
loop_
_entity.id
_entity.type
_entity.pdbx_description
1 polymer ?
#
loop_
_entity_poly.entity_id
_entity_poly.type
_entity_poly.pdbx_seq_one_letter_code
_entity_poly.pdbx_strand_id
1 'polypeptide(L)'
;MGPEFFPINEVHKISVLDIRLANADRHAGNILVRKDKENGCLVLIPIDHGYCLPESFEDCTFDWLYWPQARKPFSADTLNYIKSLDAEEDIALLKFYGWDIPKECARTRFYYSHDLISLSLSTLLSNVVSLYKTSPNVRKHSITRHTATLET
;
A
#
# COMPACT_ATOMS: atom_id res chain seq x y z
N MET A 1 -6.91 -16.66 11.22
CA MET A 1 -7.85 -15.55 10.95
C MET A 1 -7.47 -15.01 9.57
N GLY A 2 -8.39 -15.06 8.61
CA GLY A 2 -8.09 -14.59 7.26
C GLY A 2 -8.22 -13.06 7.13
N PRO A 3 -7.64 -12.47 6.08
CA PRO A 3 -7.67 -11.02 5.87
C PRO A 3 -9.09 -10.47 5.71
N GLU A 4 -10.08 -11.28 5.37
CA GLU A 4 -11.50 -10.90 5.23
C GLU A 4 -12.12 -10.32 6.52
N PHE A 5 -11.54 -10.60 7.68
CA PHE A 5 -12.03 -10.08 8.97
C PHE A 5 -11.41 -8.74 9.39
N PHE A 6 -10.44 -8.23 8.61
CA PHE A 6 -9.80 -6.97 8.94
C PHE A 6 -10.71 -5.77 8.67
N PRO A 7 -10.73 -4.77 9.58
CA PRO A 7 -11.48 -3.53 9.34
C PRO A 7 -11.01 -2.81 8.08
N ILE A 8 -11.95 -2.32 7.28
CA ILE A 8 -11.68 -1.65 6.01
C ILE A 8 -10.76 -0.44 6.21
N ASN A 9 -11.04 0.37 7.24
CA ASN A 9 -10.27 1.55 7.58
C ASN A 9 -8.81 1.21 7.94
N GLU A 10 -8.55 0.08 8.60
CA GLU A 10 -7.18 -0.32 8.94
C GLU A 10 -6.38 -0.74 7.70
N VAL A 11 -7.00 -1.49 6.78
CA VAL A 11 -6.36 -1.83 5.49
C VAL A 11 -6.09 -0.57 4.66
N HIS A 12 -7.03 0.38 4.66
CA HIS A 12 -6.87 1.66 3.96
C HIS A 12 -5.75 2.54 4.52
N LYS A 13 -5.54 2.56 5.84
CA LYS A 13 -4.40 3.27 6.45
C LYS A 13 -3.07 2.70 5.95
N ILE A 14 -2.96 1.37 5.93
CA ILE A 14 -1.76 0.68 5.45
C ILE A 14 -1.53 0.97 3.97
N SER A 15 -2.58 0.92 3.13
CA SER A 15 -2.41 1.19 1.70
C SER A 15 -1.91 2.61 1.43
N VAL A 16 -2.44 3.62 2.12
CA VAL A 16 -1.97 5.01 1.98
C VAL A 16 -0.49 5.13 2.38
N LEU A 17 -0.09 4.50 3.48
CA LEU A 17 1.30 4.52 3.94
C LEU A 17 2.24 3.82 2.95
N ASP A 18 1.91 2.59 2.54
CA ASP A 18 2.77 1.80 1.68
C ASP A 18 2.89 2.37 0.27
N ILE A 19 1.83 2.98 -0.27
CA ILE A 19 1.91 3.68 -1.56
C ILE A 19 2.78 4.93 -1.43
N ARG A 20 2.64 5.72 -0.37
CA ARG A 20 3.45 6.92 -0.13
C ARG A 20 4.93 6.59 0.04
N LEU A 21 5.23 5.44 0.64
CA LEU A 21 6.60 4.95 0.82
C LEU A 21 7.11 4.09 -0.35
N ALA A 22 6.26 3.78 -1.33
CA ALA A 22 6.55 2.81 -2.40
C ALA A 22 7.15 1.52 -1.83
N ASN A 23 6.45 0.88 -0.89
CA ASN A 23 6.99 -0.28 -0.17
C ASN A 23 7.18 -1.49 -1.11
N ALA A 24 8.41 -2.01 -1.17
CA ALA A 24 8.80 -3.15 -2.00
C ALA A 24 8.60 -4.52 -1.33
N ASP A 25 8.16 -4.57 -0.07
CA ASP A 25 8.01 -5.83 0.68
C ASP A 25 6.81 -5.81 1.66
N ARG A 26 5.66 -5.26 1.24
CA ARG A 26 4.45 -5.38 2.08
C ARG A 26 3.77 -6.71 1.85
N HIS A 27 4.11 -7.66 2.70
CA HIS A 27 3.39 -8.93 2.85
C HIS A 27 2.62 -9.03 4.18
N ALA A 28 1.69 -9.98 4.29
CA ALA A 28 0.86 -10.18 5.49
C ALA A 28 1.70 -10.44 6.76
N GLY A 29 2.85 -11.08 6.63
CA GLY A 29 3.81 -11.28 7.74
C GLY A 29 4.39 -9.98 8.33
N ASN A 30 4.37 -8.88 7.58
CA ASN A 30 4.86 -7.56 8.02
C ASN A 30 3.73 -6.69 8.58
N ILE A 31 2.58 -7.28 8.93
CA ILE A 31 1.46 -6.58 9.55
C ILE A 31 1.11 -7.29 10.85
N LEU A 32 1.36 -6.62 11.97
CA LEU A 32 0.94 -7.10 13.27
C LEU A 32 -0.55 -6.81 13.47
N VAL A 33 -1.24 -7.75 14.09
CA VAL A 33 -2.66 -7.61 14.45
C VAL A 33 -2.76 -7.49 15.95
N ARG A 34 -3.37 -6.40 16.41
CA ARG A 34 -3.67 -6.18 17.82
C ARG A 34 -5.18 -6.00 18.00
N LYS A 35 -5.71 -6.46 19.13
CA LYS A 35 -7.06 -6.08 19.56
C LYS A 35 -6.97 -4.82 20.40
N ASP A 36 -7.74 -3.81 20.04
CA ASP A 36 -7.89 -2.62 20.85
C ASP A 36 -8.54 -2.96 22.19
N LYS A 37 -8.05 -2.34 23.27
CA LYS A 37 -8.48 -2.68 24.64
C LYS A 37 -9.81 -2.02 25.01
N GLU A 38 -10.19 -0.94 24.34
CA GLU A 38 -11.34 -0.12 24.68
C GLU A 38 -12.58 -0.56 23.92
N ASN A 39 -12.47 -0.77 22.60
CA ASN A 39 -13.60 -1.12 21.74
C ASN A 39 -13.55 -2.57 21.21
N GLY A 40 -12.47 -3.30 21.46
CA GLY A 40 -12.31 -4.68 20.99
C GLY A 40 -12.13 -4.83 19.48
N CYS A 41 -12.01 -3.73 18.73
CA CYS A 41 -11.76 -3.76 17.30
C CYS A 41 -10.33 -4.22 17.00
N LEU A 42 -10.12 -4.81 15.83
CA LEU A 42 -8.77 -5.12 15.37
C LEU A 42 -8.09 -3.84 14.89
N VAL A 43 -6.80 -3.72 15.21
CA VAL A 43 -5.89 -2.66 14.77
C VAL A 43 -4.76 -3.34 14.02
N LEU A 44 -4.43 -2.83 12.85
CA LEU A 44 -3.34 -3.33 12.02
C LEU A 44 -2.14 -2.40 12.14
N ILE A 45 -0.98 -2.97 12.46
CA ILE A 45 0.25 -2.23 12.68
C ILE A 45 1.26 -2.70 11.63
N PRO A 46 1.51 -1.91 10.57
CA PRO A 46 2.57 -2.23 9.63
C PRO A 46 3.92 -2.12 10.34
N ILE A 47 4.78 -3.12 10.14
CA ILE A 47 6.15 -3.14 10.63
C ILE A 47 7.10 -3.33 9.46
N ASP A 48 8.40 -3.31 9.75
CA ASP A 48 9.48 -3.61 8.82
C ASP A 48 9.40 -2.82 7.50
N HIS A 49 9.82 -1.56 7.58
CA HIS A 49 9.84 -0.62 6.46
C HIS A 49 11.21 -0.53 5.78
N GLY A 50 12.09 -1.53 5.98
CA GLY A 50 13.47 -1.51 5.50
C GLY A 50 13.59 -1.50 3.97
N TYR A 51 12.57 -1.99 3.26
CA TYR A 51 12.48 -2.02 1.79
C TYR A 51 11.54 -0.94 1.22
N CYS A 52 11.41 0.19 1.91
CA CYS A 52 10.72 1.37 1.37
C CYS A 52 11.67 2.24 0.54
N LEU A 53 11.10 3.08 -0.32
CA LEU A 53 11.81 4.05 -1.17
C LEU A 53 12.80 3.43 -2.19
N PRO A 54 12.38 2.43 -2.98
CA PRO A 54 13.20 1.89 -4.07
C PRO A 54 13.42 2.95 -5.18
N GLU A 55 14.41 2.70 -6.04
CA GLU A 55 14.65 3.53 -7.23
C GLU A 55 13.50 3.42 -8.25
N SER A 56 12.89 2.23 -8.37
CA SER A 56 11.79 1.93 -9.29
C SER A 56 10.49 1.56 -8.56
N PHE A 57 9.36 2.06 -9.05
CA PHE A 57 8.04 1.71 -8.51
C PHE A 57 7.64 0.26 -8.84
N GLU A 58 8.22 -0.32 -9.90
CA GLU A 58 7.93 -1.70 -10.32
C GLU A 58 8.34 -2.74 -9.29
N ASP A 59 9.24 -2.36 -8.36
CA ASP A 59 9.70 -3.22 -7.27
C ASP A 59 8.70 -3.27 -6.10
N CYS A 60 7.65 -2.43 -6.10
CA CYS A 60 6.63 -2.43 -5.05
C CYS A 60 5.97 -3.82 -4.94
N THR A 61 5.63 -4.26 -3.72
CA THR A 61 4.76 -5.43 -3.51
C THR A 61 3.76 -5.17 -2.40
N PHE A 62 2.49 -5.46 -2.68
CA PHE A 62 1.37 -5.18 -1.77
C PHE A 62 0.39 -6.37 -1.67
N ASP A 63 0.52 -7.18 -0.62
CA ASP A 63 -0.42 -8.29 -0.37
C ASP A 63 -1.86 -7.80 -0.16
N TRP A 64 -2.02 -6.63 0.48
CA TRP A 64 -3.33 -6.05 0.78
C TRP A 64 -4.14 -5.73 -0.49
N LEU A 65 -3.49 -5.62 -1.65
CA LEU A 65 -4.15 -5.39 -2.94
C LEU A 65 -5.14 -6.51 -3.28
N TYR A 66 -4.88 -7.72 -2.80
CA TYR A 66 -5.70 -8.90 -3.05
C TYR A 66 -6.81 -9.09 -2.01
N TRP A 67 -6.84 -8.28 -0.95
CA TRP A 67 -7.82 -8.37 0.11
C TRP A 67 -9.14 -7.71 -0.31
N PRO A 68 -10.30 -8.20 0.15
CA PRO A 68 -11.60 -7.65 -0.25
C PRO A 68 -11.77 -6.17 0.12
N GLN A 69 -11.11 -5.70 1.17
CA GLN A 69 -11.13 -4.32 1.64
C GLN A 69 -10.49 -3.34 0.65
N ALA A 70 -9.49 -3.77 -0.12
CA ALA A 70 -8.85 -2.91 -1.12
C ALA A 70 -9.81 -2.51 -2.25
N ARG A 71 -10.84 -3.32 -2.52
CA ARG A 71 -11.86 -3.02 -3.53
C ARG A 71 -12.91 -2.02 -3.05
N LYS A 72 -12.86 -1.60 -1.78
CA LYS A 72 -13.79 -0.62 -1.20
C LYS A 72 -13.21 0.79 -1.40
N PRO A 73 -14.05 1.80 -1.68
CA PRO A 73 -13.58 3.18 -1.81
C PRO A 73 -13.06 3.72 -0.47
N PHE A 74 -12.06 4.60 -0.52
CA PHE A 74 -11.62 5.35 0.65
C PHE A 74 -12.75 6.21 1.23
N SER A 75 -12.73 6.44 2.55
CA SER A 75 -13.62 7.40 3.19
C SER A 75 -13.30 8.84 2.77
N ALA A 76 -14.26 9.75 2.95
CA ALA A 76 -14.06 11.17 2.67
C ALA A 76 -12.89 11.75 3.49
N ASP A 77 -12.75 11.36 4.75
CA ASP A 77 -11.66 11.81 5.63
C ASP A 77 -10.29 11.37 5.08
N THR A 78 -10.17 10.11 4.64
CA THR A 78 -8.95 9.60 4.03
C THR A 78 -8.64 10.35 2.73
N LEU A 79 -9.63 10.59 1.88
CA LEU A 79 -9.46 11.36 0.64
C LEU A 79 -9.03 12.81 0.91
N ASN A 80 -9.58 13.45 1.95
CA ASN A 80 -9.18 14.80 2.34
C ASN A 80 -7.75 14.83 2.88
N TYR A 81 -7.37 13.84 3.69
CA TYR A 81 -5.99 13.67 4.15
C TYR A 81 -5.03 13.51 2.97
N ILE A 82 -5.36 12.62 2.02
CA ILE A 82 -4.58 12.40 0.80
C ILE A 82 -4.38 13.71 0.03
N LYS A 83 -5.44 14.50 -0.16
CA LYS A 83 -5.38 15.78 -0.88
C LYS A 83 -4.52 16.82 -0.17
N SER A 84 -4.37 16.72 1.14
CA SER A 84 -3.52 17.61 1.93
C SER A 84 -2.04 17.22 1.94
N LEU A 85 -1.67 16.06 1.36
CA LEU A 85 -0.28 15.63 1.32
C LEU A 85 0.52 16.50 0.35
N ASP A 86 1.59 17.11 0.87
CA ASP A 86 2.61 17.83 0.12
C ASP A 86 3.90 17.01 0.12
N ALA A 87 4.38 16.68 -1.08
CA ALA A 87 5.48 15.77 -1.21
C ALA A 87 6.85 16.50 -1.12
N GLU A 88 6.89 17.80 -1.39
CA GLU A 88 8.04 18.67 -1.20
C GLU A 88 8.31 18.87 0.30
N GLU A 89 7.25 19.04 1.09
CA GLU A 89 7.33 19.03 2.56
C GLU A 89 7.88 17.70 3.07
N ASP A 90 7.46 16.57 2.49
CA ASP A 90 7.99 15.25 2.84
C ASP A 90 9.48 15.10 2.57
N ILE A 91 9.96 15.53 1.38
CA ILE A 91 11.41 15.51 1.10
C ILE A 91 12.15 16.39 2.09
N ALA A 92 11.64 17.60 2.34
CA ALA A 92 12.27 18.54 3.25
C ALA A 92 12.40 17.93 4.65
N LEU A 93 11.37 17.22 5.11
CA LEU A 93 11.37 16.50 6.38
C LEU A 93 12.42 15.38 6.40
N LEU A 94 12.49 14.56 5.34
CA LEU A 94 13.46 13.46 5.25
C LEU A 94 14.90 13.98 5.24
N LYS A 95 15.15 15.06 4.49
CA LYS A 95 16.43 15.76 4.47
C LYS A 95 16.79 16.35 5.84
N PHE A 96 15.81 16.93 6.54
CA PHE A 96 15.99 17.47 7.89
C PHE A 96 16.47 16.40 8.88
N TYR A 97 15.95 15.17 8.76
CA TYR A 97 16.39 14.03 9.57
C TYR A 97 17.65 13.32 9.02
N GLY A 98 18.33 13.91 8.03
CA GLY A 98 19.61 13.40 7.50
C GLY A 98 19.48 12.36 6.40
N TRP A 99 18.28 12.15 5.85
CA TRP A 99 18.07 11.26 4.71
C TRP A 99 18.00 12.08 3.41
N ASP A 100 19.14 12.22 2.73
CA ASP A 100 19.19 12.83 1.40
C ASP A 100 18.83 11.78 0.34
N ILE A 101 17.60 11.84 -0.14
CA ILE A 101 17.05 10.88 -1.10
C ILE A 101 17.49 11.28 -2.52
N PRO A 102 18.05 10.35 -3.31
CA PRO A 102 18.38 10.60 -4.72
C PRO A 102 17.17 11.12 -5.50
N LYS A 103 17.42 12.01 -6.46
CA LYS A 103 16.35 12.68 -7.23
C LYS A 103 15.51 11.67 -8.02
N GLU A 104 16.07 10.53 -8.35
CA GLU A 104 15.48 9.42 -9.07
C GLU A 104 14.41 8.72 -8.21
N CYS A 105 14.77 8.34 -6.98
CA CYS A 105 13.82 7.82 -5.98
C CYS A 105 12.73 8.85 -5.63
N ALA A 106 13.11 10.13 -5.57
CA ALA A 106 12.16 11.21 -5.40
C ALA A 106 11.18 11.22 -6.57
N ARG A 107 11.60 11.27 -7.84
CA ARG A 107 10.69 11.34 -9.00
C ARG A 107 9.67 10.20 -9.07
N THR A 108 10.09 8.97 -8.75
CA THR A 108 9.21 7.80 -8.63
C THR A 108 8.15 8.00 -7.54
N ARG A 109 8.50 8.70 -6.44
CA ARG A 109 7.58 9.13 -5.38
C ARG A 109 6.52 10.12 -5.90
N PHE A 110 6.88 11.18 -6.64
CA PHE A 110 5.98 12.31 -6.94
C PHE A 110 4.91 12.05 -8.01
N TYR A 111 5.31 11.51 -9.16
CA TYR A 111 4.36 11.33 -10.27
C TYR A 111 3.35 10.22 -10.01
N TYR A 112 3.74 9.20 -9.25
CA TYR A 112 2.87 8.10 -8.94
C TYR A 112 2.05 8.38 -7.68
N SER A 113 2.59 8.89 -6.58
CA SER A 113 1.80 9.01 -5.34
C SER A 113 0.73 10.11 -5.34
N HIS A 114 0.97 11.30 -5.89
CA HIS A 114 -0.05 12.36 -5.87
C HIS A 114 -1.25 12.01 -6.77
N ASP A 115 -0.97 11.60 -8.01
CA ASP A 115 -2.01 11.23 -8.98
C ASP A 115 -2.66 9.89 -8.65
N LEU A 116 -1.89 8.86 -8.26
CA LEU A 116 -2.48 7.56 -7.90
C LEU A 116 -3.35 7.72 -6.65
N ILE A 117 -2.89 8.34 -5.57
CA ILE A 117 -3.65 8.35 -4.31
C ILE A 117 -4.92 9.25 -4.43
N SER A 118 -4.91 10.28 -5.28
CA SER A 118 -6.08 11.11 -5.61
C SER A 118 -7.16 10.35 -6.42
N LEU A 119 -6.75 9.36 -7.22
CA LEU A 119 -7.65 8.48 -7.96
C LEU A 119 -8.30 7.49 -6.98
N SER A 120 -9.61 7.25 -7.15
CA SER A 120 -10.33 6.27 -6.31
C SER A 120 -9.59 4.92 -6.26
N LEU A 121 -9.68 4.19 -5.15
CA LEU A 121 -9.03 2.87 -5.00
C LEU A 121 -9.32 1.92 -6.16
N SER A 122 -10.47 2.00 -6.84
CA SER A 122 -10.73 1.17 -8.03
C SER A 122 -9.86 1.56 -9.21
N THR A 123 -9.64 2.85 -9.43
CA THR A 123 -8.76 3.36 -10.49
C THR A 123 -7.29 3.14 -10.13
N LEU A 124 -6.93 3.29 -8.86
CA LEU A 124 -5.61 2.92 -8.34
C LEU A 124 -5.34 1.43 -8.51
N LEU A 125 -6.28 0.56 -8.14
CA LEU A 125 -6.22 -0.88 -8.36
C LEU A 125 -6.04 -1.19 -9.84
N SER A 126 -6.81 -0.57 -10.74
CA SER A 126 -6.66 -0.79 -12.18
C SER A 126 -5.30 -0.36 -12.72
N ASN A 127 -4.77 0.79 -12.28
CA ASN A 127 -3.48 1.32 -12.75
C ASN A 127 -2.29 0.56 -12.15
N VAL A 128 -2.31 0.30 -10.84
CA VAL A 128 -1.29 -0.49 -10.14
C VAL A 128 -1.29 -1.91 -10.69
N VAL A 129 -2.45 -2.57 -10.82
CA VAL A 129 -2.53 -3.91 -11.45
C VAL A 129 -2.12 -3.88 -12.92
N SER A 130 -2.38 -2.79 -13.67
CA SER A 130 -1.92 -2.64 -15.05
C SER A 130 -0.39 -2.55 -15.12
N LEU A 131 0.24 -1.75 -14.25
CA LEU A 131 1.70 -1.66 -14.12
C LEU A 131 2.32 -3.02 -13.74
N TYR A 132 1.72 -3.75 -12.80
CA TYR A 132 2.12 -5.12 -12.46
C TYR A 132 2.01 -6.11 -13.62
N LYS A 133 0.99 -5.95 -14.49
CA LYS A 133 0.78 -6.84 -15.63
C LYS A 133 1.73 -6.57 -16.80
N THR A 134 2.23 -5.34 -16.91
CA THR A 134 3.13 -4.94 -18.00
C THR A 134 4.61 -5.17 -17.69
N SER A 135 5.00 -5.35 -16.43
CA SER A 135 6.41 -5.55 -16.07
C SER A 135 6.82 -7.04 -16.19
N PRO A 136 7.82 -7.38 -17.03
CA PRO A 136 8.23 -8.77 -17.30
C PRO A 136 9.00 -9.44 -16.15
N ASN A 137 9.38 -8.69 -15.10
CA ASN A 137 10.26 -9.17 -14.03
C ASN A 137 9.57 -9.47 -12.69
N VAL A 138 8.24 -9.37 -12.59
CA VAL A 138 7.54 -9.72 -11.35
C VAL A 138 7.62 -11.24 -11.14
N ARG A 139 8.36 -11.66 -10.10
CA ARG A 139 8.37 -13.07 -9.66
C ARG A 139 6.93 -13.50 -9.37
N LYS A 140 6.39 -14.35 -10.23
CA LYS A 140 5.18 -15.14 -9.99
C LYS A 140 5.42 -16.19 -8.89
N HIS A 141 5.71 -15.76 -7.68
CA HIS A 141 5.66 -16.58 -6.48
C HIS A 141 4.59 -15.89 -5.61
N SER A 142 3.36 -16.35 -5.41
CA SER A 142 2.87 -17.71 -5.31
C SER A 142 1.35 -17.66 -5.47
N ILE A 143 0.80 -17.97 -6.65
CA ILE A 143 -0.65 -18.21 -6.78
C ILE A 143 -0.81 -19.45 -7.66
N THR A 144 -0.56 -20.60 -7.05
CA THR A 144 -0.98 -21.87 -7.61
C THR A 144 -1.78 -22.61 -6.55
N ARG A 145 -3.11 -22.57 -6.73
CA ARG A 145 -4.13 -23.54 -6.28
C ARG A 145 -4.56 -23.54 -4.81
N HIS A 146 -5.50 -22.63 -4.50
CA HIS A 146 -6.70 -23.01 -3.74
C HIS A 146 -7.97 -22.52 -4.47
N THR A 147 -8.17 -23.07 -5.67
CA THR A 147 -9.49 -23.16 -6.31
C THR A 147 -9.66 -24.62 -6.72
N ALA A 148 -10.11 -25.43 -5.78
CA ALA A 148 -10.86 -26.65 -6.06
C ALA A 148 -12.18 -26.47 -5.31
N THR A 149 -13.15 -25.86 -6.00
CA THR A 149 -14.44 -26.50 -6.33
C THR A 149 -15.24 -26.93 -5.11
N LEU A 150 -16.04 -25.98 -4.59
CA LEU A 150 -17.37 -26.27 -4.08
C LEU A 150 -18.33 -26.10 -5.26
N GLU A 151 -18.66 -27.20 -5.92
CA GLU A 151 -19.92 -27.34 -6.65
C GLU A 151 -20.63 -28.56 -6.05
N THR A 152 -21.86 -28.31 -5.60
CA THR A 152 -22.99 -29.18 -5.24
C THR A 152 -22.76 -30.69 -5.11
#